data_AF-A0A9C6TYB8-F1
#
_entry.id   AF-A0A9C6TYB8-F1
#
_cell.length_a   1.000
_cell.length_b   1.000
_cell.length_c   1.000
_cell.angle_alpha   90.00
_cell.angle_beta   90.00
_cell.angle_gamma   90.00
#
_symmetry.space_group_name_H-M   'P 1'
#
loop_
_entity.id
_entity.type
_entity.pdbx_description
1 polymer ?
#
loop_
_entity_poly.entity_id
_entity_poly.type
_entity_poly.pdbx_seq_one_letter_code
_entity_poly.pdbx_strand_id
1 'polypeptide(L)'
;MATPQAFPSSSFPSFRDREWEFDVFLSFRGPETRYGFTGYLHKAFCEKGIRTFMDLEDLISGNKIQQTFARAIESSRIAIIVFSEHYADTDFLLRELVKLLECS
;
A
#
# COMPACT_ATOMS: atom_id res chain seq x y z
N MET A 1 38.74 -8.05 45.33
CA MET A 1 38.00 -8.70 44.24
C MET A 1 37.31 -7.59 43.45
N ALA A 2 37.76 -7.32 42.23
CA ALA A 2 37.17 -6.27 41.39
C ALA A 2 35.91 -6.82 40.71
N THR A 3 34.81 -6.07 40.77
CA THR A 3 33.55 -6.37 40.09
C THR A 3 33.69 -6.18 38.58
N PRO A 4 33.12 -7.08 37.74
CA PRO A 4 33.17 -6.90 36.30
C PRO A 4 32.23 -5.75 35.88
N GLN A 5 32.76 -4.81 35.10
CA GLN A 5 31.98 -3.76 34.44
C GLN A 5 31.06 -4.39 33.40
N ALA A 6 29.76 -4.10 33.49
CA ALA A 6 28.79 -4.48 32.47
C ALA A 6 29.04 -3.65 31.20
N PHE A 7 29.13 -4.33 30.06
CA PHE A 7 29.21 -3.68 28.75
C PHE A 7 27.86 -3.02 28.43
N PRO A 8 27.85 -1.81 27.86
CA PRO A 8 26.62 -1.18 27.41
C PRO A 8 26.01 -2.04 26.30
N SER A 9 24.79 -2.51 26.52
CA SER A 9 23.96 -3.10 25.48
C SER A 9 23.84 -2.10 24.34
N SER A 10 24.34 -2.47 23.15
CA SER A 10 24.15 -1.67 21.95
C SER A 10 22.66 -1.62 21.65
N SER A 11 22.01 -0.53 22.03
CA SER A 11 20.67 -0.19 21.57
C SER A 11 20.80 0.10 20.08
N PHE A 12 20.67 -0.93 19.24
CA PHE A 12 20.37 -0.72 17.85
C PHE A 12 19.13 0.19 17.82
N PRO A 13 19.12 1.28 17.03
CA PRO A 13 17.89 2.00 16.85
C PRO A 13 16.92 0.96 16.31
N SER A 14 15.87 0.63 17.09
CA SER A 14 14.75 -0.07 16.50
C SER A 14 14.38 0.78 15.31
N PHE A 15 14.47 0.20 14.11
CA PHE A 15 13.84 0.80 12.94
C PHE A 15 12.45 1.12 13.43
N ARG A 16 12.19 2.41 13.70
CA ARG A 16 10.93 2.83 14.30
C ARG A 16 9.89 2.20 13.42
N ASP A 17 9.08 1.32 14.00
CA ASP A 17 7.94 0.73 13.34
C ASP A 17 7.20 1.90 12.71
N ARG A 18 7.40 2.12 11.40
CA ARG A 18 6.37 2.78 10.63
C ARG A 18 5.23 1.80 10.80
N GLU A 19 4.28 2.18 11.64
CA GLU A 19 3.09 1.39 11.89
C GLU A 19 2.30 1.48 10.59
N TRP A 20 2.67 0.61 9.65
CA TRP A 20 2.01 0.54 8.36
C TRP A 20 0.58 0.11 8.63
N GLU A 21 -0.36 0.96 8.23
CA GLU A 21 -1.78 0.70 8.37
C GLU A 21 -2.18 -0.53 7.52
N PHE A 22 -1.52 -0.69 6.37
CA PHE A 22 -1.74 -1.78 5.44
C PHE A 22 -0.43 -2.49 5.07
N ASP A 23 -0.52 -3.78 4.81
CA ASP A 23 0.58 -4.57 4.27
C ASP A 23 0.70 -4.36 2.76
N VAL A 24 -0.44 -4.22 2.07
CA VAL A 24 -0.49 -4.04 0.61
C VAL A 24 -1.47 -2.93 0.24
N PHE A 25 -1.02 -2.03 -0.63
CA PHE A 25 -1.88 -1.15 -1.42
C PHE A 25 -2.10 -1.80 -2.79
N LEU A 26 -3.35 -2.02 -3.18
CA LEU A 26 -3.72 -2.65 -4.44
C LEU A 26 -4.43 -1.65 -5.36
N SER A 27 -3.74 -1.23 -6.43
CA SER A 27 -4.27 -0.33 -7.45
C SER A 27 -4.65 -1.11 -8.71
N PHE A 28 -5.83 -0.81 -9.26
CA PHE A 28 -6.40 -1.51 -10.40
C PHE A 28 -7.53 -0.70 -11.03
N ARG A 29 -7.86 -1.02 -12.29
CA ARG A 29 -9.10 -0.55 -12.90
C ARG A 29 -10.27 -1.44 -12.47
N GLY A 30 -11.18 -0.88 -11.68
CA GLY A 30 -12.39 -1.50 -11.12
C GLY A 30 -13.26 -2.19 -12.15
N PRO A 31 -13.80 -1.48 -13.16
CA PRO A 31 -14.64 -2.07 -14.19
C PRO A 31 -14.01 -3.25 -14.95
N GLU A 32 -12.69 -3.28 -15.08
CA GLU A 32 -12.00 -4.33 -15.85
C GLU A 32 -11.65 -5.56 -14.99
N THR A 33 -11.21 -5.35 -13.75
CA THR A 33 -10.53 -6.43 -13.00
C THR A 33 -11.13 -6.72 -11.62
N ARG A 34 -12.05 -5.90 -11.10
CA ARG A 34 -12.58 -6.04 -9.72
C ARG A 34 -13.15 -7.41 -9.44
N TYR A 35 -14.05 -7.88 -10.31
CA TYR A 35 -14.77 -9.14 -10.12
C TYR A 35 -14.02 -10.35 -10.70
N GLY A 36 -12.85 -10.11 -11.31
CA GLY A 36 -11.98 -11.13 -11.85
C GLY A 36 -10.69 -11.24 -11.03
N PHE A 37 -9.56 -11.06 -11.72
CA PHE A 37 -8.22 -11.26 -11.15
C PHE A 37 -8.01 -10.51 -9.82
N THR A 38 -8.32 -9.22 -9.75
CA THR A 38 -8.07 -8.39 -8.56
C THR A 38 -8.92 -8.84 -7.38
N GLY A 39 -10.18 -9.21 -7.61
CA GLY A 39 -11.06 -9.76 -6.58
C GLY A 39 -10.53 -11.07 -6.00
N TYR A 40 -10.05 -11.98 -6.85
CA TYR A 40 -9.42 -13.22 -6.38
C TYR A 40 -8.11 -12.98 -5.63
N LEU A 41 -7.28 -12.05 -6.10
CA LEU A 41 -6.03 -11.67 -5.43
C LEU A 41 -6.28 -11.13 -4.03
N HIS A 42 -7.23 -10.21 -3.89
CA HIS A 42 -7.62 -9.67 -2.60
C HIS A 42 -8.22 -10.73 -1.67
N LYS A 43 -9.07 -11.61 -2.19
CA LYS A 43 -9.58 -12.74 -1.40
C LYS A 43 -8.44 -13.60 -0.87
N ALA A 44 -7.45 -13.94 -1.70
CA ALA A 44 -6.29 -14.71 -1.28
C ALA A 44 -5.46 -13.98 -0.20
N PHE A 45 -5.31 -12.66 -0.30
CA PHE A 45 -4.67 -11.85 0.74
C PHE A 45 -5.46 -11.88 2.06
N CYS A 46 -6.78 -11.70 2.02
CA CYS A 46 -7.64 -11.82 3.20
C CYS A 46 -7.51 -13.19 3.86
N GLU A 47 -7.53 -14.27 3.07
CA GLU A 47 -7.36 -15.65 3.58
C GLU A 47 -6.00 -15.89 4.24
N LYS A 48 -4.98 -15.09 3.90
CA LYS A 48 -3.64 -15.12 4.50
C LYS A 48 -3.44 -14.09 5.62
N GLY A 49 -4.47 -13.31 5.96
CA GLY A 49 -4.38 -12.26 6.98
C GLY A 49 -3.54 -11.05 6.57
N ILE A 50 -3.35 -10.83 5.26
CA ILE A 50 -2.62 -9.68 4.72
C ILE A 50 -3.57 -8.48 4.65
N ARG A 51 -3.28 -7.43 5.42
CA ARG A 51 -4.12 -6.21 5.44
C ARG A 51 -3.94 -5.46 4.13
N THR A 52 -4.96 -5.50 3.29
CA THR A 52 -4.89 -4.90 1.95
C THR A 52 -5.82 -3.71 1.87
N PHE A 53 -5.29 -2.56 1.45
CA PHE A 53 -6.11 -1.46 0.96
C PHE A 53 -6.44 -1.74 -0.51
N MET A 54 -7.71 -1.98 -0.80
CA MET A 54 -8.23 -2.16 -2.16
C MET A 54 -9.02 -0.91 -2.53
N ASP A 55 -8.59 -0.18 -3.56
CA ASP A 55 -9.36 0.96 -4.03
C ASP A 55 -10.67 0.52 -4.70
N LEU A 56 -11.78 1.17 -4.36
CA LEU A 56 -13.09 0.91 -4.96
C LEU A 56 -13.40 2.04 -5.94
N GLU A 57 -12.90 1.89 -7.15
CA GLU A 57 -13.12 2.83 -8.27
C GLU A 57 -14.61 3.12 -8.62
N ASP A 58 -15.57 2.43 -8.00
CA ASP A 58 -17.01 2.71 -8.21
C ASP A 58 -17.49 3.95 -7.44
N LEU A 59 -16.67 4.51 -6.55
CA LEU A 59 -17.03 5.71 -5.80
C LEU A 59 -16.50 6.98 -6.50
N ILE A 60 -16.98 7.22 -7.72
CA ILE A 60 -16.69 8.43 -8.50
C ILE A 60 -17.24 9.67 -7.75
N SER A 61 -16.42 10.35 -6.96
CA SER A 61 -16.49 11.81 -6.77
C SER A 61 -15.32 12.44 -5.96
N GLY A 62 -14.38 13.09 -6.65
CA GLY A 62 -13.73 14.33 -6.17
C GLY A 62 -12.37 14.28 -5.43
N ASN A 63 -11.88 15.49 -5.10
CA ASN A 63 -10.58 15.83 -4.46
C ASN A 63 -10.24 15.08 -3.15
N LYS A 64 -11.22 14.44 -2.51
CA LYS A 64 -11.00 13.67 -1.26
C LYS A 64 -10.25 12.36 -1.53
N ILE A 65 -10.37 11.79 -2.72
CA ILE A 65 -9.73 10.52 -3.08
C ILE A 65 -8.21 10.67 -3.24
N GLN A 66 -7.73 11.76 -3.85
CA GLN A 66 -6.28 12.00 -4.01
C GLN A 66 -5.52 12.05 -2.67
N GLN A 67 -6.18 12.55 -1.62
CA GLN A 67 -5.61 12.58 -0.27
C GLN A 67 -5.64 11.20 0.38
N THR A 68 -6.73 10.44 0.20
CA THR A 68 -6.84 9.07 0.72
C THR A 68 -5.85 8.13 0.04
N PHE A 69 -5.62 8.28 -1.26
CA PHE A 69 -4.67 7.45 -2.02
C PHE A 69 -3.23 7.71 -1.66
N ALA A 70 -2.81 8.98 -1.61
CA ALA A 70 -1.44 9.33 -1.21
C ALA A 70 -1.15 8.80 0.21
N ARG A 71 -2.12 8.95 1.13
CA ARG A 71 -1.99 8.38 2.47
C ARG A 71 -1.97 6.86 2.47
N ALA A 72 -2.81 6.20 1.69
CA ALA A 72 -2.83 4.75 1.62
C ALA A 72 -1.50 4.19 1.09
N ILE A 73 -0.89 4.85 0.10
CA ILE A 73 0.44 4.50 -0.42
C ILE A 73 1.50 4.72 0.67
N GLU A 74 1.52 5.90 1.31
CA GLU A 74 2.48 6.22 2.39
C GLU A 74 2.32 5.34 3.63
N SER A 75 1.11 4.80 3.87
CA SER A 75 0.76 3.90 4.97
C SER A 75 0.84 2.42 4.59
N SER A 76 1.30 2.07 3.38
CA SER A 76 1.42 0.69 2.91
C SER A 76 2.87 0.25 2.72
N ARG A 77 3.16 -1.03 3.05
CA ARG A 77 4.50 -1.61 2.91
C ARG A 77 4.85 -1.94 1.47
N ILE A 78 3.87 -2.40 0.71
CA ILE A 78 4.02 -2.88 -0.66
C ILE A 78 2.89 -2.26 -1.48
N ALA A 79 3.22 -1.79 -2.68
CA ALA A 79 2.22 -1.40 -3.66
C ALA A 79 2.20 -2.42 -4.80
N ILE A 80 1.01 -2.91 -5.15
CA ILE A 80 0.76 -3.79 -6.29
C ILE A 80 -0.15 -3.07 -7.26
N ILE A 81 0.28 -2.98 -8.51
CA ILE A 81 -0.46 -2.36 -9.60
C ILE A 81 -0.91 -3.45 -10.58
N VAL A 82 -2.21 -3.55 -10.81
CA VAL A 82 -2.81 -4.46 -11.79
C VAL A 82 -3.12 -3.68 -13.06
N PHE A 83 -2.22 -3.77 -14.04
CA PHE A 83 -2.43 -3.17 -15.36
C PHE A 83 -3.48 -3.96 -16.16
N SER A 84 -4.33 -3.22 -16.84
CA SER A 84 -5.39 -3.69 -17.75
C SER A 84 -5.40 -2.81 -19.00
N GLU A 85 -6.21 -3.18 -20.00
CA GLU A 85 -6.23 -2.51 -21.30
C GLU A 85 -6.52 -1.02 -21.17
N HIS A 86 -7.44 -0.66 -20.26
CA HIS A 86 -7.89 0.71 -20.04
C HIS A 86 -7.39 1.31 -18.73
N TYR A 87 -6.29 0.77 -18.17
CA TYR A 87 -5.74 1.27 -16.91
C TYR A 87 -5.28 2.74 -17.01
N ALA A 88 -4.71 3.13 -18.15
CA ALA A 88 -4.18 4.48 -18.37
C ALA A 88 -5.20 5.43 -19.03
N ASP A 89 -6.45 5.01 -19.20
CA ASP A 89 -7.48 5.81 -19.89
C ASP A 89 -7.91 7.04 -19.09
N THR A 90 -7.54 7.11 -17.81
CA THR A 90 -7.80 8.27 -16.97
C THR A 90 -6.49 8.89 -16.51
N ASP A 91 -6.37 10.22 -16.70
CA ASP A 91 -5.26 11.04 -16.17
C ASP A 91 -5.08 10.87 -14.65
N PHE A 92 -6.15 10.43 -13.97
CA PHE A 92 -6.16 10.17 -12.54
C PHE A 92 -5.21 9.02 -12.16
N LEU A 93 -5.35 7.84 -12.78
CA LEU A 93 -4.53 6.66 -12.47
C LEU A 93 -3.04 6.87 -12.79
N LEU A 94 -2.74 7.64 -13.84
CA LEU A 94 -1.36 7.98 -14.18
C LEU A 94 -0.71 8.92 -13.16
N ARG A 95 -1.46 9.90 -12.63
CA ARG A 95 -0.96 10.80 -11.58
C ARG A 95 -0.66 10.05 -10.28
N GLU A 96 -1.46 9.05 -9.96
CA GLU A 96 -1.24 8.21 -8.77
C GLU A 96 -0.04 7.29 -8.95
N LEU A 97 0.15 6.72 -10.13
CA LEU A 97 1.34 5.95 -10.46
C LEU A 97 2.61 6.79 -10.30
N VAL A 98 2.60 8.03 -10.78
CA VAL A 98 3.73 8.97 -10.60
C VAL A 98 4.00 9.21 -9.11
N LYS A 99 2.97 9.46 -8.32
CA LYS A 99 3.10 9.71 -6.87
C LYS A 99 3.66 8.49 -6.11
N LEU A 100 3.23 7.29 -6.50
CA LEU A 100 3.76 6.03 -5.98
C LEU A 100 5.27 5.92 -6.27
N LEU A 101 5.70 6.25 -7.49
CA LEU A 101 7.11 6.25 -7.89
C LEU A 101 7.95 7.35 -7.19
N GLU A 102 7.32 8.46 -6.77
CA GLU A 102 7.99 9.51 -6.00
C GLU A 102 8.16 9.14 -4.52
N CYS A 103 7.30 8.28 -3.98
CA CYS A 103 7.34 7.83 -2.58
C CYS A 103 8.18 6.56 -2.34
N SER A 104 8.76 5.97 -3.40
CA SER A 104 9.62 4.77 -3.34
C SER A 104 11.09 5.09 -3.08
#